data_AF-A0A9Q8CBM9-F1
#
_entry.id   AF-A0A9Q8CBM9-F1
#
_cell.length_a   1.000
_cell.length_b   1.000
_cell.length_c   1.000
_cell.angle_alpha   90.00
_cell.angle_beta   90.00
_cell.angle_gamma   90.00
#
_symmetry.space_group_name_H-M   'P 1'
#
loop_
_entity.id
_entity.type
_entity.pdbx_description
1 polymer ?
#
loop_
_entity_poly.entity_id
_entity_poly.type
_entity_poly.pdbx_seq_one_letter_code
_entity_poly.pdbx_strand_id
1 'polypeptide(L)' 'MNNENMRIKFVEWHESNMKPQLKIVAEQLNITESYFNHWKNGKRNMSDELLKRVDRLISK' A
#
# COMPACT_ATOMS: atom_id res chain seq x y z
N MET A 1 11.78 -1.84 6.59
CA MET A 1 10.43 -1.59 7.19
C MET A 1 9.68 -2.91 7.24
N ASN A 2 8.88 -3.20 8.28
CA ASN A 2 8.11 -4.45 8.31
C ASN A 2 6.89 -4.34 7.37
N ASN A 3 6.73 -5.31 6.45
CA ASN A 3 5.60 -5.43 5.54
C ASN A 3 4.25 -5.47 6.27
N GLU A 4 4.20 -6.18 7.39
CA GLU A 4 2.97 -6.33 8.18
C GLU A 4 2.55 -5.01 8.82
N ASN A 5 3.47 -4.35 9.53
CA ASN A 5 3.20 -3.05 10.15
C ASN A 5 2.81 -1.99 9.11
N MET A 6 3.46 -1.98 7.94
CA MET A 6 3.14 -1.04 6.88
C MET A 6 1.78 -1.31 6.23
N ARG A 7 1.40 -2.58 6.10
CA ARG A 7 0.08 -2.98 5.63
C ARG A 7 -1.01 -2.54 6.59
N ILE A 8 -0.82 -2.72 7.89
CA ILE A 8 -1.79 -2.26 8.92
C ILE A 8 -2.00 -0.76 8.79
N LYS A 9 -0.91 0.04 8.77
CA LYS A 9 -0.98 1.49 8.57
C LYS A 9 -1.70 1.87 7.28
N PHE A 10 -1.40 1.18 6.19
CA PHE A 10 -2.07 1.44 4.91
C PHE A 10 -3.57 1.14 4.97
N VAL A 11 -3.98 0.03 5.60
CA VAL A 11 -5.41 -0.32 5.73
C VAL A 11 -6.15 0.71 6.56
N GLU A 12 -5.58 1.17 7.67
CA GLU A 12 -6.14 2.25 8.49
C GLU A 12 -6.30 3.54 7.67
N TRP A 13 -5.23 3.98 6.99
CA TRP A 13 -5.28 5.14 6.10
C TRP A 13 -6.33 4.97 5.00
N HIS A 14 -6.43 3.78 4.40
CA HIS A 14 -7.37 3.49 3.31
C HIS A 14 -8.82 3.62 3.79
N GLU A 15 -9.13 3.10 4.98
CA GLU A 15 -10.47 3.19 5.58
C GLU A 15 -10.80 4.63 6.00
N SER A 16 -9.84 5.39 6.54
CA SER A 16 -10.04 6.79 6.95
C SER A 16 -10.21 7.77 5.78
N ASN A 17 -9.70 7.45 4.58
CA ASN A 17 -9.70 8.35 3.41
C ASN A 17 -10.79 8.01 2.38
N MET A 18 -11.94 7.48 2.80
CA MET A 18 -13.05 7.08 1.91
C MET A 18 -12.69 5.98 0.90
N LYS A 19 -11.73 5.09 1.25
CA LYS A 19 -11.35 3.92 0.44
C LYS A 19 -11.00 4.27 -1.01
N PRO A 20 -9.96 5.08 -1.25
CA PRO A 20 -9.55 5.46 -2.60
C PRO A 20 -9.32 4.21 -3.46
N GLN A 21 -9.58 4.33 -4.77
CA GLN A 21 -9.46 3.18 -5.67
C GLN A 21 -8.03 2.62 -5.63
N LEU A 22 -7.89 1.33 -5.33
CA LEU A 22 -6.58 0.67 -5.21
C LEU A 22 -5.77 0.77 -6.50
N LYS A 23 -6.46 0.79 -7.65
CA LYS A 23 -5.86 1.09 -8.95
C LYS A 23 -5.07 2.40 -8.96
N ILE A 24 -5.66 3.51 -8.48
CA ILE A 24 -5.01 4.83 -8.48
C ILE A 24 -3.78 4.81 -7.55
N VAL A 25 -3.90 4.19 -6.38
CA VAL A 25 -2.77 4.05 -5.45
C VAL A 25 -1.65 3.22 -6.07
N ALA A 26 -1.98 2.12 -6.75
CA ALA A 26 -1.01 1.28 -7.44
C ALA A 26 -0.31 2.02 -8.58
N GLU A 27 -1.05 2.81 -9.37
CA GLU A 27 -0.52 3.67 -10.43
C GLU A 27 0.47 4.70 -9.87
N GLN A 28 0.15 5.37 -8.76
CA GLN A 28 1.05 6.31 -8.08
C GLN A 28 2.36 5.65 -7.58
N LEU A 29 2.30 4.36 -7.26
CA LEU A 29 3.45 3.58 -6.81
C LEU A 29 4.21 2.91 -7.98
N ASN A 30 3.74 3.08 -9.21
CA ASN A 30 4.23 2.46 -10.44
C ASN A 30 4.26 0.92 -10.37
N ILE A 31 3.17 0.33 -9.88
CA ILE A 31 2.96 -1.12 -9.76
C ILE A 31 1.54 -1.49 -10.21
N THR A 32 1.30 -2.77 -10.46
CA THR A 32 -0.04 -3.23 -10.86
C THR A 32 -0.97 -3.28 -9.66
N GLU A 33 -2.26 -3.03 -9.90
CA GLU A 33 -3.30 -3.17 -8.87
C GLU A 33 -3.32 -4.57 -8.26
N SER A 34 -3.18 -5.63 -9.08
CA SER A 34 -3.12 -7.01 -8.60
C SER A 34 -1.95 -7.23 -7.63
N TYR A 35 -0.77 -6.69 -7.95
CA TYR A 35 0.39 -6.77 -7.07
C TYR A 35 0.12 -6.06 -5.74
N PHE A 36 -0.44 -4.85 -5.80
CA PHE A 36 -0.78 -4.08 -4.60
C PHE A 36 -1.87 -4.79 -3.76
N ASN A 37 -2.86 -5.39 -4.41
CA ASN A 37 -3.94 -6.13 -3.77
C ASN A 37 -3.41 -7.41 -3.09
N HIS A 38 -2.47 -8.13 -3.72
CA HIS A 38 -1.81 -9.28 -3.07
C HIS A 38 -1.03 -8.87 -1.83
N TRP A 39 -0.35 -7.73 -1.85
CA TRP A 39 0.32 -7.20 -0.66
C TRP A 39 -0.67 -6.79 0.43
N LYS A 40 -1.71 -6.02 0.08
CA LYS A 40 -2.76 -5.56 1.01
C LYS A 40 -3.45 -6.74 1.72
N ASN A 41 -3.67 -7.85 1.03
CA ASN A 41 -4.30 -9.06 1.60
C ASN A 41 -3.29 -10.03 2.25
N GLY A 42 -2.03 -9.65 2.39
CA GLY A 42 -0.99 -10.49 3.00
C GLY A 42 -0.59 -11.74 2.23
N LYS A 43 -0.92 -11.80 0.94
CA LYS A 43 -0.49 -12.87 0.04
C LYS A 43 0.94 -12.67 -0.47
N ARG A 44 1.51 -11.46 -0.34
CA ARG A 44 2.87 -11.14 -0.82
C ARG A 44 3.53 -10.02 0.00
N ASN A 45 4.86 -10.06 0.06
CA ASN A 45 5.68 -8.96 0.57
C ASN A 45 6.18 -8.04 -0.55
N MET A 46 6.24 -6.74 -0.25
CA MET A 46 6.88 -5.71 -1.07
C MET A 46 8.36 -5.55 -0.69
N SER A 47 9.14 -5.02 -1.63
CA SER A 47 10.51 -4.57 -1.37
C SER A 47 10.51 -3.36 -0.43
N ASP A 48 11.62 -3.16 0.29
CA ASP A 48 11.77 -1.99 1.17
C ASP A 48 11.60 -0.66 0.42
N GLU A 49 12.00 -0.58 -0.85
CA GLU A 49 11.81 0.61 -1.67
C GLU A 49 10.33 0.92 -1.91
N LEU A 50 9.53 -0.10 -2.26
CA LEU A 50 8.09 0.07 -2.45
C LEU A 50 7.40 0.43 -1.14
N LEU A 51 7.80 -0.20 -0.03
CA LEU A 51 7.28 0.16 1.28
C LEU A 51 7.55 1.65 1.61
N LYS A 52 8.74 2.18 1.28
CA LYS A 52 9.07 3.61 1.49
C LYS A 52 8.22 4.54 0.65
N ARG A 53 7.75 4.10 -0.52
CA ARG A 53 6.82 4.88 -1.36
C ARG A 53 5.42 4.87 -0.78
N VAL A 54 4.95 3.71 -0.29
CA VAL A 54 3.67 3.59 0.43
C VAL A 54 3.66 4.49 1.66
N ASP A 55 4.72 4.44 2.48
CA ASP A 55 4.85 5.26 3.69
C ASP A 55 4.78 6.76 3.36
N ARG A 56 5.47 7.21 2.31
CA ARG A 56 5.39 8.60 1.82
C ARG A 56 4.02 8.99 1.28
N LEU A 57 3.27 8.05 0.72
CA LEU A 57 1.94 8.29 0.17
C LEU A 57 0.92 8.51 1.29
N ILE A 58 1.00 7.73 2.37
CA ILE A 58 0.03 7.76 3.47
C ILE A 58 0.40 8.69 4.63
N SER A 59 1.66 9.12 4.72
CA SER A 59 2.14 10.04 5.77
C SER A 59 2.08 11.52 5.39
N LYS A 60 1.52 11.85 4.21
CA LYS A 60 1.21 13.23 3.82
C LYS A 60 -0.12 13.65 4.44
#